data_AF-A0A8S3RDH8-F1
#
_entry.id   AF-A0A8S3RDH8-F1
#
_cell.length_a   1.000
_cell.length_b   1.000
_cell.length_c   1.000
_cell.angle_alpha   90.00
_cell.angle_beta   90.00
_cell.angle_gamma   90.00
#
_symmetry.space_group_name_H-M   'P 1'
#
loop_
_entity.id
_entity.type
_entity.pdbx_description
1 polymer ?
#
loop_
_entity_poly.entity_id
_entity_poly.type
_entity_poly.pdbx_seq_one_letter_code
_entity_poly.pdbx_strand_id
1 'polypeptide(L)'
;MQLYGKEELSKDFMLEGENGLQMPAIKVFAESIKFLRTHFEDHIKNKVDAIKPRDVEWVLTVPAIWPDPAKKFMKEAANAGGIPNSRLILALEPEAASIYCKNLPVDRTLSSGGRSTLDAFAPGTQYLILDAGGGTVDITVQEIKTMATSNRSTWPMVEIGAELKSMKHLTNS
;
A
#
# COMPACT_ATOMS: atom_id res chain seq x y z
N MET A 1 -5.83 10.57 -9.75
CA MET A 1 -6.68 10.36 -8.55
C MET A 1 -6.90 11.68 -7.81
N GLN A 2 -8.15 12.18 -7.72
CA GLN A 2 -8.52 13.55 -7.29
C GLN A 2 -8.33 13.86 -5.78
N LEU A 3 -7.81 12.91 -5.00
CA LEU A 3 -7.55 13.08 -3.56
C LEU A 3 -6.24 13.82 -3.27
N TYR A 4 -5.35 13.93 -4.27
CA TYR A 4 -4.04 14.56 -4.14
C TYR A 4 -4.14 16.09 -4.21
N GLY A 5 -3.49 16.80 -3.28
CA GLY A 5 -3.44 18.27 -3.26
C GLY A 5 -4.64 18.96 -2.61
N LYS A 6 -5.54 18.22 -1.95
CA LYS A 6 -6.64 18.81 -1.18
C LYS A 6 -6.26 18.86 0.30
N GLU A 7 -6.14 20.08 0.83
CA GLU A 7 -5.76 20.33 2.23
C GLU A 7 -6.81 19.79 3.22
N GLU A 8 -8.07 19.70 2.79
CA GLU A 8 -9.16 19.12 3.59
C GLU A 8 -9.95 18.07 2.81
N LEU A 9 -9.61 16.80 3.02
CA LEU A 9 -10.47 15.67 2.68
C LEU A 9 -11.50 15.51 3.80
N SER A 10 -12.53 16.36 3.78
CA SER A 10 -13.64 16.25 4.72
C SER A 10 -14.58 15.10 4.34
N LYS A 11 -15.44 14.69 5.27
CA LYS A 11 -16.51 13.70 5.02
C LYS A 11 -17.49 14.14 3.94
N ASP A 12 -17.52 15.44 3.65
CA ASP A 12 -18.40 16.08 2.67
C ASP A 12 -17.74 16.15 1.28
N PHE A 13 -16.54 15.60 1.12
CA PHE A 13 -15.90 15.55 -0.19
C PHE A 13 -16.73 14.68 -1.14
N MET A 14 -17.23 15.29 -2.22
CA MET A 14 -18.04 14.63 -3.25
C MET A 14 -17.18 14.23 -4.45
N LEU A 15 -17.41 13.02 -4.97
CA LEU A 15 -16.91 12.55 -6.25
C LEU A 15 -18.01 12.69 -7.29
N GLU A 16 -17.65 13.13 -8.48
CA GLU A 16 -18.54 13.17 -9.64
C GLU A 16 -18.23 11.99 -10.57
N GLY A 17 -19.25 11.23 -10.92
CA GLY A 17 -19.15 10.15 -11.92
C GLY A 17 -19.24 10.70 -13.34
N GLU A 18 -18.89 9.87 -14.33
CA GLU A 18 -18.98 10.21 -15.76
C GLU A 18 -20.41 10.57 -16.21
N ASN A 19 -21.42 10.11 -15.46
CA ASN A 19 -22.82 10.43 -15.65
C ASN A 19 -23.25 11.77 -15.02
N GLY A 20 -22.31 12.55 -14.47
CA GLY A 20 -22.56 13.82 -13.78
C GLY A 20 -23.20 13.68 -12.40
N LEU A 21 -23.44 12.45 -11.91
CA LEU A 21 -23.99 12.23 -10.57
C LEU A 21 -22.89 12.33 -9.52
N GLN A 22 -23.22 12.94 -8.38
CA GLN A 22 -22.29 13.10 -7.28
C GLN A 22 -22.58 12.12 -6.14
N MET A 23 -21.51 11.64 -5.50
CA MET A 23 -21.59 10.78 -4.32
C MET A 23 -20.51 11.16 -3.32
N PRO A 24 -20.78 11.08 -1.99
CA PRO A 24 -19.73 11.27 -1.01
C PRO A 24 -18.58 10.29 -1.25
N ALA A 25 -17.36 10.80 -1.34
CA ALA A 25 -16.16 10.01 -1.57
C ALA A 25 -16.06 8.88 -0.53
N ILE A 26 -16.32 9.21 0.74
CA ILE A 26 -16.27 8.25 1.84
C ILE A 26 -17.18 7.05 1.60
N LYS A 27 -18.36 7.27 0.99
CA LYS A 27 -19.32 6.22 0.66
C LYS A 27 -18.77 5.32 -0.46
N VAL A 28 -18.18 5.92 -1.49
CA VAL A 28 -17.57 5.18 -2.60
C VAL A 28 -16.47 4.26 -2.07
N PHE A 29 -15.50 4.82 -1.33
CA PHE A 29 -14.40 4.03 -0.77
C PHE A 29 -14.88 2.98 0.24
N ALA A 30 -15.83 3.32 1.11
CA ALA A 30 -16.36 2.37 2.09
C ALA A 30 -17.07 1.18 1.44
N GLU A 31 -17.91 1.40 0.42
CA GLU A 31 -18.59 0.30 -0.28
C GLU A 31 -17.61 -0.54 -1.11
N SER A 32 -16.57 0.06 -1.72
CA SER A 32 -15.51 -0.71 -2.38
C SER A 32 -14.74 -1.60 -1.40
N ILE A 33 -14.35 -1.06 -0.24
CA ILE A 33 -13.64 -1.82 0.81
C ILE A 33 -14.53 -2.94 1.36
N LYS A 34 -15.80 -2.63 1.64
CA LYS A 34 -16.78 -3.61 2.10
C LYS A 34 -16.98 -4.74 1.10
N PHE A 35 -17.08 -4.41 -0.19
CA PHE A 35 -17.20 -5.41 -1.25
C PHE A 35 -16.00 -6.37 -1.23
N LEU A 36 -14.76 -5.84 -1.22
CA LEU A 36 -13.55 -6.66 -1.17
C LEU A 36 -13.48 -7.52 0.10
N ARG A 37 -13.82 -6.93 1.26
CA ARG A 37 -13.86 -7.62 2.55
C ARG A 37 -14.82 -8.81 2.51
N THR A 38 -16.08 -8.55 2.13
CA THR A 38 -17.12 -9.57 2.09
C THR A 38 -16.82 -10.65 1.05
N HIS A 39 -16.32 -10.28 -0.13
CA HIS A 39 -15.90 -11.24 -1.14
C HIS A 39 -14.80 -12.18 -0.61
N PHE A 40 -13.80 -11.66 0.11
CA PHE A 40 -12.78 -12.47 0.74
C PHE A 40 -13.33 -13.37 1.86
N GLU A 41 -14.14 -12.81 2.76
CA GLU A 41 -14.76 -13.55 3.86
C GLU A 41 -15.60 -14.72 3.33
N ASP A 42 -16.41 -14.49 2.29
CA ASP A 42 -17.24 -15.53 1.69
C ASP A 42 -16.39 -16.57 0.94
N HIS A 43 -15.28 -16.15 0.32
CA HIS A 43 -14.34 -17.08 -0.30
C HIS A 43 -13.67 -18.03 0.70
N ILE A 44 -13.29 -17.52 1.88
CA ILE A 44 -12.63 -18.32 2.92
C ILE A 44 -13.60 -19.21 3.68
N LYS A 45 -14.83 -18.76 3.97
CA LYS A 45 -15.86 -19.59 4.62
C LYS A 45 -16.06 -20.92 3.89
N ASN A 46 -15.95 -20.92 2.56
CA ASN A 46 -16.12 -22.11 1.73
C ASN A 46 -14.90 -23.04 1.68
N LYS A 47 -13.77 -22.64 2.29
CA LYS A 47 -12.49 -23.36 2.20
C LYS A 47 -11.92 -23.75 3.55
N VAL A 48 -12.18 -22.99 4.62
CA VAL A 48 -11.60 -23.19 5.94
C VAL A 48 -12.62 -22.86 7.02
N ASP A 49 -13.20 -23.88 7.65
CA ASP A 49 -14.25 -23.74 8.69
C ASP A 49 -13.77 -23.04 9.97
N ALA A 50 -12.46 -22.93 10.18
CA ALA A 50 -11.86 -22.48 11.45
C ALA A 50 -11.57 -20.97 11.53
N ILE A 51 -11.55 -20.24 10.40
CA ILE A 51 -11.13 -18.83 10.39
C ILE A 51 -12.32 -17.95 10.75
N LYS A 52 -12.24 -17.26 11.89
CA LYS A 52 -13.25 -16.28 12.31
C LYS A 52 -12.84 -14.89 11.79
N PRO A 53 -13.79 -13.94 11.62
CA PRO A 53 -13.46 -12.57 11.22
C PRO A 53 -12.41 -11.90 12.14
N ARG A 54 -12.41 -12.26 13.44
CA ARG A 54 -11.43 -11.78 14.42
C ARG A 54 -10.02 -12.37 14.26
N ASP A 55 -9.84 -13.35 13.38
CA ASP A 55 -8.55 -13.97 13.12
C ASP A 55 -7.87 -13.33 11.89
N VAL A 56 -8.55 -12.39 11.23
CA VAL A 56 -8.07 -11.66 10.06
C VAL A 56 -7.58 -10.27 10.46
N GLU A 57 -6.40 -9.91 9.95
CA GLU A 57 -5.86 -8.55 9.98
C GLU A 57 -5.83 -8.00 8.56
N TRP A 58 -6.27 -6.76 8.39
CA TRP A 58 -6.42 -6.12 7.10
C TRP A 58 -5.29 -5.11 6.89
N VAL A 59 -4.54 -5.29 5.81
CA VAL A 59 -3.52 -4.35 5.38
C VAL A 59 -4.04 -3.63 4.14
N LEU A 60 -4.22 -2.31 4.25
CA LEU A 60 -4.65 -1.46 3.14
C LEU A 60 -3.46 -0.63 2.67
N THR A 61 -3.07 -0.81 1.41
CA THR A 61 -1.99 -0.02 0.81
C THR A 61 -2.48 1.38 0.46
N VAL A 62 -1.63 2.38 0.66
CA VAL A 62 -1.89 3.77 0.29
C VAL A 62 -0.65 4.38 -0.38
N PRO A 63 -0.82 5.36 -1.27
CA PRO A 63 0.32 6.04 -1.89
C PRO A 63 1.21 6.75 -0.85
N ALA A 64 2.53 6.64 -1.01
CA ALA A 64 3.49 7.19 -0.04
C ALA A 64 3.42 8.72 0.11
N ILE A 65 3.07 9.40 -0.98
CA ILE A 65 2.93 10.86 -1.10
C ILE A 65 1.64 11.42 -0.47
N TRP A 66 0.73 10.57 0.00
CA TRP A 66 -0.51 11.04 0.59
C TRP A 66 -0.24 11.74 1.93
N PRO A 67 -0.83 12.93 2.13
CA PRO A 67 -0.71 13.62 3.40
C PRO A 67 -1.53 12.88 4.48
N ASP A 68 -1.22 13.13 5.75
CA ASP A 68 -1.89 12.45 6.87
C ASP A 68 -3.42 12.57 6.88
N PRO A 69 -4.05 13.69 6.47
CA PRO A 69 -5.51 13.75 6.31
C PRO A 69 -6.06 12.72 5.31
N ALA A 70 -5.36 12.45 4.20
CA ALA A 70 -5.79 11.45 3.22
C ALA A 70 -5.65 10.02 3.77
N LYS A 71 -4.56 9.75 4.52
CA LYS A 71 -4.39 8.47 5.22
C LYS A 71 -5.47 8.26 6.28
N LYS A 72 -5.80 9.31 7.04
CA LYS A 72 -6.89 9.28 8.02
C LYS A 72 -8.25 9.03 7.35
N PHE A 73 -8.52 9.71 6.24
CA PHE A 73 -9.73 9.50 5.45
C PHE A 73 -9.89 8.03 5.03
N MET A 74 -8.83 7.36 4.58
CA MET A 74 -8.90 5.92 4.25
C MET A 74 -9.16 5.03 5.45
N LYS A 75 -8.62 5.36 6.63
CA LYS A 75 -8.97 4.62 7.86
C LYS A 75 -10.45 4.76 8.18
N GLU A 76 -11.00 5.97 8.04
CA GLU A 76 -12.43 6.21 8.23
C GLU A 76 -13.28 5.46 7.20
N ALA A 77 -12.86 5.43 5.94
CA ALA A 77 -13.53 4.69 4.87
C ALA A 77 -13.52 3.18 5.16
N ALA A 78 -12.38 2.63 5.56
CA ALA A 78 -12.25 1.21 5.91
C ALA A 78 -13.13 0.84 7.11
N ASN A 79 -13.17 1.70 8.14
CA ASN A 79 -14.05 1.52 9.27
C ASN A 79 -15.53 1.56 8.89
N ALA A 80 -15.93 2.49 8.01
CA ALA A 80 -17.29 2.53 7.46
C ALA A 80 -17.61 1.31 6.57
N GLY A 81 -16.61 0.77 5.87
CA GLY A 81 -16.69 -0.51 5.15
C GLY A 81 -16.72 -1.73 6.08
N GLY A 82 -16.57 -1.52 7.40
CA GLY A 82 -16.67 -2.50 8.47
C GLY A 82 -15.37 -3.27 8.73
N ILE A 83 -14.21 -2.70 8.42
CA ILE A 83 -12.92 -3.16 8.93
C ILE A 83 -12.60 -2.32 10.18
N PRO A 84 -12.60 -2.90 11.40
CA PRO A 84 -12.36 -2.12 12.60
C PRO A 84 -10.92 -1.60 12.62
N ASN A 85 -10.73 -0.36 13.09
CA ASN A 85 -9.39 0.27 13.18
C ASN A 85 -8.37 -0.56 13.98
N SER A 86 -8.81 -1.38 14.94
CA SER A 86 -7.95 -2.27 15.72
C SER A 86 -7.40 -3.46 14.92
N ARG A 87 -7.88 -3.68 13.69
CA ARG A 87 -7.48 -4.74 12.76
C ARG A 87 -7.07 -4.19 11.40
N LEU A 88 -6.81 -2.88 11.33
CA LEU A 88 -6.42 -2.20 10.11
C LEU A 88 -5.01 -1.65 10.25
N ILE A 89 -4.13 -2.06 9.35
CA ILE A 89 -2.80 -1.49 9.15
C ILE A 89 -2.81 -0.77 7.80
N LEU A 90 -2.29 0.45 7.78
CA LEU A 90 -1.94 1.09 6.50
C LEU A 90 -0.49 0.75 6.18
N ALA A 91 -0.25 0.30 4.95
CA ALA A 91 1.09 0.12 4.40
C ALA A 91 1.29 1.12 3.26
N LEU A 92 2.52 1.63 3.08
CA LEU A 92 2.80 2.40 1.88
C LEU A 92 2.92 1.44 0.69
N GLU A 93 2.31 1.80 -0.44
CA GLU A 93 2.45 1.06 -1.71
C GLU A 93 3.91 0.70 -2.04
N PRO A 94 4.89 1.64 -2.02
CA PRO A 94 6.26 1.27 -2.32
C PRO A 94 6.88 0.35 -1.27
N GLU A 95 6.52 0.44 0.01
CA GLU A 95 7.04 -0.50 1.02
C GLU A 95 6.49 -1.92 0.82
N ALA A 96 5.19 -2.03 0.52
CA ALA A 96 4.56 -3.30 0.22
C ALA A 96 5.19 -3.94 -1.04
N ALA A 97 5.43 -3.14 -2.08
CA ALA A 97 6.11 -3.57 -3.29
C ALA A 97 7.54 -4.07 -3.00
N SER A 98 8.32 -3.34 -2.20
CA SER A 98 9.68 -3.77 -1.82
C SER A 98 9.72 -5.08 -1.08
N ILE A 99 8.81 -5.27 -0.10
CA ILE A 99 8.72 -6.52 0.65
C ILE A 99 8.36 -7.67 -0.29
N TYR A 100 7.45 -7.46 -1.24
CA TYR A 100 7.11 -8.47 -2.23
C TYR A 100 8.31 -8.82 -3.10
N CYS A 101 8.98 -7.83 -3.69
CA CYS A 101 10.14 -8.03 -4.57
C CYS A 101 11.30 -8.72 -3.86
N LYS A 102 11.52 -8.44 -2.57
CA LYS A 102 12.54 -9.11 -1.74
C LYS A 102 12.30 -10.62 -1.63
N ASN A 103 11.05 -11.05 -1.63
CA ASN A 103 10.66 -12.45 -1.45
C ASN A 103 10.47 -13.22 -2.76
N LEU A 104 10.62 -12.57 -3.92
CA LEU A 104 10.50 -13.25 -5.20
C LEU A 104 11.72 -14.15 -5.44
N PRO A 105 11.52 -15.44 -5.77
CA PRO A 105 12.57 -16.30 -6.27
C PRO A 105 12.87 -15.91 -7.72
N VAL A 106 13.48 -14.75 -7.92
CA VAL A 106 13.94 -14.34 -9.25
C VAL A 106 15.09 -15.27 -9.62
N ASP A 107 14.88 -16.02 -10.69
CA ASP A 107 15.84 -16.95 -11.24
C ASP A 107 17.21 -16.26 -11.39
N ARG A 108 18.27 -16.93 -10.91
CA ARG A 108 19.64 -16.42 -10.75
C ARG A 108 20.37 -16.23 -12.09
N THR A 109 19.69 -15.73 -13.10
CA THR A 109 20.09 -15.81 -14.50
C THR A 109 19.78 -14.53 -15.24
N LEU A 110 20.41 -13.43 -14.80
CA LEU A 110 20.82 -12.36 -15.71
C LEU A 110 22.32 -12.10 -15.55
N SER A 111 23.05 -12.95 -16.27
CA SER A 111 24.28 -12.75 -17.03
C SER A 111 25.07 -11.45 -16.85
N SER A 112 26.38 -11.64 -16.63
CA SER A 112 27.48 -10.73 -17.01
C SER A 112 27.68 -9.44 -16.21
N GLY A 113 27.50 -9.49 -14.88
CA GLY A 113 27.83 -8.34 -14.01
C GLY A 113 27.96 -8.61 -12.50
N GLY A 114 27.79 -9.85 -12.03
CA GLY A 114 28.24 -10.27 -10.69
C GLY A 114 27.42 -9.78 -9.48
N ARG A 115 26.20 -9.23 -9.64
CA ARG A 115 25.31 -8.94 -8.50
C ARG A 115 24.06 -9.79 -8.56
N SER A 116 23.87 -10.59 -7.52
CA SER A 116 22.66 -11.38 -7.30
C SER A 116 21.51 -10.48 -6.84
N THR A 117 20.26 -10.93 -6.98
CA THR A 117 19.08 -10.24 -6.41
C THR A 117 19.13 -10.11 -4.89
N LEU A 118 19.92 -10.95 -4.20
CA LEU A 118 20.24 -10.79 -2.78
C LEU A 118 21.12 -9.56 -2.50
N ASP A 119 21.99 -9.18 -3.45
CA ASP A 119 22.83 -7.97 -3.31
C ASP A 119 22.00 -6.68 -3.52
N ALA A 120 20.88 -6.77 -4.26
CA ALA A 120 19.96 -5.65 -4.47
C ALA A 120 19.26 -5.20 -3.16
N PHE A 121 19.27 -6.05 -2.12
CA PHE A 121 18.71 -5.74 -0.81
C PHE A 121 19.76 -5.74 0.31
N ALA A 122 21.05 -5.66 -0.04
CA ALA A 122 22.11 -5.43 0.93
C ALA A 122 22.00 -4.01 1.54
N PRO A 123 22.38 -3.80 2.81
CA PRO A 123 22.40 -2.48 3.39
C PRO A 123 23.27 -1.49 2.60
N GLY A 124 22.79 -0.25 2.46
CA GLY A 124 23.38 0.79 1.62
C GLY A 124 22.98 0.69 0.15
N THR A 125 22.27 -0.36 -0.29
CA THR A 125 21.73 -0.42 -1.65
C THR A 125 20.52 0.49 -1.77
N GLN A 126 20.56 1.34 -2.80
CA GLN A 126 19.45 2.18 -3.23
C GLN A 126 18.78 1.57 -4.45
N TYR A 127 17.46 1.59 -4.48
CA TYR A 127 16.67 1.11 -5.61
C TYR A 127 15.44 1.98 -5.84
N LEU A 128 14.92 1.88 -7.06
CA LEU A 128 13.77 2.62 -7.55
C LEU A 128 12.55 1.70 -7.58
N ILE A 129 11.43 2.18 -7.06
CA ILE A 129 10.11 1.63 -7.32
C ILE A 129 9.40 2.55 -8.31
N LEU A 130 8.93 1.93 -9.40
CA LEU A 130 8.11 2.54 -10.42
C LEU A 130 6.74 1.85 -10.40
N ASP A 131 5.75 2.51 -9.81
CA ASP A 131 4.36 2.08 -9.86
C ASP A 131 3.64 2.82 -11.00
N ALA A 132 3.33 2.11 -12.07
CA ALA A 132 2.63 2.67 -13.24
C ALA A 132 1.23 2.06 -13.33
N GLY A 133 0.32 2.59 -12.51
CA GLY A 133 -1.09 2.20 -12.49
C GLY A 133 -1.89 2.82 -13.65
N GLY A 134 -3.18 2.49 -13.71
CA GLY A 134 -4.06 2.90 -14.81
C GLY A 134 -4.35 4.41 -14.94
N GLY A 135 -3.85 5.24 -14.02
CA GLY A 135 -4.05 6.70 -14.08
C GLY A 135 -3.03 7.53 -13.31
N THR A 136 -2.01 6.90 -12.72
CA THR A 136 -0.89 7.58 -12.08
C THR A 136 0.39 6.77 -12.29
N VAL A 137 1.50 7.49 -12.42
CA VAL A 137 2.83 6.90 -12.27
C VAL A 137 3.43 7.50 -11.01
N ASP A 138 3.71 6.65 -10.02
CA ASP A 138 4.28 7.00 -8.73
C ASP A 138 5.69 6.40 -8.63
N ILE A 139 6.67 7.28 -8.40
CA ILE A 139 8.08 6.94 -8.37
C ILE A 139 8.62 7.16 -6.95
N THR A 140 9.25 6.14 -6.37
CA THR A 140 9.86 6.20 -5.04
C THR A 140 11.28 5.65 -5.08
N VAL A 141 12.25 6.35 -4.50
CA VAL A 141 13.60 5.82 -4.27
C VAL A 141 13.71 5.39 -2.81
N GLN A 142 14.22 4.19 -2.58
CA GLN A 142 14.40 3.62 -1.25
C GLN A 142 15.83 3.14 -1.06
N GLU A 143 16.30 3.21 0.19
CA GLU A 143 17.59 2.69 0.63
C GLU A 143 17.38 1.63 1.70
N ILE A 144 18.11 0.51 1.58
CA ILE A 144 18.14 -0.49 2.63
C ILE A 144 19.05 -0.04 3.76
N LYS A 145 18.52 0.07 4.98
CA LYS A 145 19.31 0.40 6.16
C LYS A 145 19.60 -0.83 7.00
N THR A 146 20.78 -0.87 7.61
CA THR A 146 21.10 -1.81 8.69
C THR A 146 20.41 -1.34 9.96
N MET A 147 19.57 -2.18 10.57
CA MET A 147 19.05 -1.90 11.91
C MET A 147 20.19 -1.96 12.94
N ALA A 148 20.26 -0.98 13.83
CA ALA A 148 20.98 -1.16 15.10
C ALA A 148 20.19 -2.17 15.95
N THR A 149 20.80 -3.29 16.32
CA THR A 149 20.18 -4.29 17.17
C THR A 149 19.90 -3.71 18.55
N SER A 150 18.66 -3.29 18.81
CA SER A 150 18.18 -3.13 20.18
C SER A 150 17.77 -4.50 20.73
N ASN A 151 18.08 -4.76 22.00
CA ASN A 151 18.18 -6.07 22.63
C ASN A 151 16.84 -6.82 22.86
N ARG A 152 15.83 -6.63 22.00
CA ARG A 152 14.55 -7.34 22.06
C ARG A 152 14.11 -7.84 20.69
N SER A 153 14.07 -9.17 20.58
CA SER A 153 13.51 -10.02 19.51
C SER A 153 14.45 -10.44 18.36
N THR A 154 14.48 -11.74 18.12
CA THR A 154 15.42 -12.51 17.28
C THR A 154 14.98 -12.64 15.82
N TRP A 155 14.37 -11.61 15.25
CA TRP A 155 14.11 -11.57 13.81
C TRP A 155 14.98 -10.46 13.19
N PRO A 156 15.78 -10.73 12.15
CA PRO A 156 16.52 -9.68 11.45
C PRO A 156 15.50 -8.81 10.69
N MET A 157 15.01 -7.79 11.39
CA MET A 157 14.18 -6.74 10.80
C MET A 157 15.11 -5.88 9.94
N VAL A 158 14.77 -5.75 8.65
CA VAL A 158 15.44 -4.81 7.74
C VAL A 158 14.56 -3.57 7.67
N GLU A 159 15.11 -2.40 7.95
CA GLU A 159 14.40 -1.13 7.76
C GLU A 159 14.58 -0.68 6.31
N ILE A 160 13.47 -0.37 5.65
CA ILE A 160 13.50 0.25 4.33
C ILE A 160 13.28 1.74 4.56
N GLY A 161 14.36 2.52 4.45
CA GLY A 161 14.28 3.97 4.55
C GLY A 161 13.89 4.55 3.19
N ALA A 162 12.87 5.41 3.15
CA ALA A 162 12.49 6.13 1.94
C ALA A 162 12.89 7.60 2.04
N GLU A 163 13.58 8.12 1.03
CA GLU A 163 13.65 9.56 0.76
C GLU A 163 12.74 9.83 -0.44
N LEU A 164 11.58 10.45 -0.20
CA LEU A 164 10.60 10.70 -1.24
C LEU A 164 11.04 11.87 -2.13
N LYS A 165 11.44 11.56 -3.37
CA LYS A 165 11.41 12.48 -4.51
C LYS A 165 10.41 11.95 -5.53
N SER A 166 9.14 12.35 -5.37
CA SER A 166 8.07 11.97 -6.28
C SER A 166 7.97 12.96 -7.44
N MET A 167 8.02 12.47 -8.68
CA MET A 167 7.60 13.19 -9.88
C MET A 167 6.36 12.48 -10.42
N LYS A 168 5.24 13.20 -10.56
CA LYS A 168 4.04 12.70 -11.22
C LYS A 168 3.97 13.22 -12.64
N HIS A 169 3.88 12.32 -13.60
CA HIS A 169 3.39 12.65 -14.94
C HIS A 169 1.98 12.08 -15.09
N LEU A 170 1.00 12.96 -15.28
CA LEU A 170 -0.33 12.56 -15.77
C LEU A 170 -0.16 12.22 -17.26
N THR A 171 -0.40 10.97 -17.63
CA THR A 171 -0.50 10.59 -19.04
C THR A 171 -1.83 11.12 -19.57
N ASN A 172 -1.80 12.10 -20.47
CA ASN A 172 -2.95 12.45 -21.28
C ASN A 172 -3.17 11.31 -22.29
N SER A 173 -4.03 10.36 -21.95
CA SER A 173 -4.61 9.41 -22.91
C SER A 173 -6.06 9.76 -23.16
#